data_AF-A0A4Q6B0Y8-F1
#
_entry.id   AF-A0A4Q6B0Y8-F1
#
_cell.length_a   1.000
_cell.length_b   1.000
_cell.length_c   1.000
_cell.angle_alpha   90.00
_cell.angle_beta   90.00
_cell.angle_gamma   90.00
#
_symmetry.space_group_name_H-M   'P 1'
#
loop_
_entity.id
_entity.type
_entity.pdbx_description
1 polymer ?
#
loop_
_entity_poly.entity_id
_entity_poly.type
_entity_poly.pdbx_seq_one_letter_code
_entity_poly.pdbx_strand_id
1 'polypeptide(L)'
;YFEHQYLSDAICDDLSKRYLRQAEREVYLSLGKKRQSWICGRVAAKDAVRNYLWSTGYDHDIYPAEIWIENDALGKPVISELPGNIALTVSISHKEGMGVATVSPRGDIGIDLEKIESREKSFEKAIFSSYEMAMIPDDNRSEWITRFWGAKEAFAKSTGLGLQGDPRKFPIEEIRPDAIRIHSSWIRSSKHGAYIVSQKEG
;
A
#
# COMPACT_ATOMS: atom_id res chain seq x y z
N TYR A 1 -6.60 2.12 9.43
CA TYR A 1 -7.58 1.38 8.62
C TYR A 1 -8.77 2.29 8.41
N PHE A 2 -9.07 2.65 7.16
CA PHE A 2 -10.20 3.50 6.81
C PHE A 2 -11.17 2.64 6.00
N GLU A 3 -12.31 2.30 6.59
CA GLU A 3 -13.32 1.45 5.96
C GLU A 3 -14.66 2.18 6.06
N HIS A 4 -15.30 2.48 4.93
CA HIS A 4 -16.68 2.90 4.92
C HIS A 4 -17.36 2.55 3.59
N GLN A 5 -18.41 1.73 3.69
CA GLN A 5 -19.56 1.84 2.80
C GLN A 5 -19.95 3.33 2.76
N TYR A 6 -20.10 3.89 1.55
CA TYR A 6 -20.43 5.30 1.24
C TYR A 6 -19.28 6.32 1.17
N LEU A 7 -18.11 5.97 0.61
CA LEU A 7 -17.21 7.00 0.09
C LEU A 7 -17.88 7.70 -1.12
N SER A 8 -18.44 8.89 -0.91
CA SER A 8 -19.06 9.70 -1.96
C SER A 8 -18.09 10.72 -2.54
N ASP A 9 -18.39 11.27 -3.72
CA ASP A 9 -17.61 12.36 -4.30
C ASP A 9 -17.58 13.59 -3.39
N ALA A 10 -18.67 13.87 -2.68
CA ALA A 10 -18.73 14.97 -1.71
C ALA A 10 -17.76 14.76 -0.54
N ILE A 11 -17.65 13.53 -0.02
CA ILE A 11 -16.68 13.19 1.03
C ILE A 11 -15.26 13.30 0.47
N CYS A 12 -15.00 12.80 -0.73
CA CYS A 12 -13.69 12.92 -1.37
C CYS A 12 -13.28 14.39 -1.56
N ASP A 13 -14.21 15.25 -1.94
CA ASP A 13 -13.96 16.68 -2.11
C ASP A 13 -13.71 17.39 -0.79
N ASP A 14 -14.42 17.05 0.29
CA ASP A 14 -14.13 17.55 1.64
C ASP A 14 -12.75 17.09 2.13
N LEU A 15 -12.43 15.79 1.98
CA LEU A 15 -11.10 15.25 2.27
C LEU A 15 -10.03 15.98 1.46
N SER A 16 -10.27 16.25 0.17
CA SER A 16 -9.30 16.95 -0.68
C SER A 16 -8.96 18.35 -0.15
N LYS A 17 -9.93 19.06 0.45
CA LYS A 17 -9.73 20.41 0.99
C LYS A 17 -8.98 20.41 2.32
N ARG A 18 -9.16 19.36 3.13
CA ARG A 18 -8.55 19.24 4.46
C ARG A 18 -7.18 18.57 4.44
N TYR A 19 -7.01 17.57 3.56
CA TYR A 19 -5.83 16.73 3.57
C TYR A 19 -4.77 17.17 2.58
N LEU A 20 -5.16 17.63 1.39
CA LEU A 20 -4.21 17.88 0.32
C LEU A 20 -3.74 19.32 0.34
N ARG A 21 -2.44 19.53 0.07
CA ARG A 21 -1.94 20.87 -0.29
C ARG A 21 -2.36 21.25 -1.71
N GLN A 22 -2.15 22.50 -2.10
CA GLN A 22 -2.53 22.99 -3.43
C GLN A 22 -2.00 22.12 -4.58
N ALA A 23 -0.71 21.81 -4.60
CA ALA A 23 -0.09 20.98 -5.65
C ALA A 23 -0.74 19.58 -5.75
N GLU A 24 -1.06 18.95 -4.62
CA GLU A 24 -1.75 17.66 -4.60
C GLU A 24 -3.21 17.79 -5.05
N ARG A 25 -3.89 18.90 -4.75
CA ARG A 25 -5.26 19.17 -5.21
C ARG A 25 -5.33 19.32 -6.73
N GLU A 26 -4.34 19.94 -7.35
CA GLU A 26 -4.25 20.04 -8.81
C GLU A 26 -4.16 18.64 -9.45
N VAL A 27 -3.30 17.78 -8.90
CA VAL A 27 -3.23 16.36 -9.32
C VAL A 27 -4.58 15.68 -9.11
N TYR A 28 -5.17 15.75 -7.91
CA TYR A 28 -6.46 15.16 -7.60
C TYR A 28 -7.55 15.55 -8.61
N LEU A 29 -7.66 16.83 -8.93
CA LEU A 29 -8.64 17.33 -9.90
C LEU A 29 -8.41 16.79 -11.32
N SER A 30 -7.23 16.30 -11.66
CA SER A 30 -6.97 15.67 -12.97
C SER A 30 -7.37 14.18 -13.06
N LEU A 31 -7.59 13.49 -11.94
CA LEU A 31 -7.63 12.01 -11.89
C LEU A 31 -8.93 11.34 -12.38
N GLY A 32 -9.98 12.10 -12.66
CA GLY A 32 -11.29 11.55 -13.08
C GLY A 32 -11.78 10.40 -12.17
N LYS A 33 -12.03 9.22 -12.75
CA LYS A 33 -12.52 8.02 -12.02
C LYS A 33 -11.54 7.49 -10.95
N LYS A 34 -10.27 7.85 -11.00
CA LYS A 34 -9.25 7.40 -10.03
C LYS A 34 -9.20 8.25 -8.76
N ARG A 35 -9.93 9.38 -8.71
CA ARG A 35 -9.94 10.33 -7.60
C ARG A 35 -10.17 9.66 -6.25
N GLN A 36 -11.21 8.83 -6.16
CA GLN A 36 -11.65 8.20 -4.91
C GLN A 36 -10.56 7.32 -4.29
N SER A 37 -10.03 6.34 -5.03
CA SER A 37 -8.96 5.47 -4.50
C SER A 37 -7.68 6.26 -4.21
N TRP A 38 -7.36 7.26 -5.04
CA TRP A 38 -6.16 8.07 -4.84
C TRP A 38 -6.22 8.90 -3.57
N ILE A 39 -7.35 9.57 -3.28
CA ILE A 39 -7.49 10.36 -2.04
C ILE A 39 -7.43 9.47 -0.81
N CYS A 40 -8.02 8.27 -0.85
CA CYS A 40 -7.92 7.33 0.28
C CYS A 40 -6.47 6.91 0.56
N GLY A 41 -5.68 6.68 -0.50
CA GLY A 41 -4.25 6.44 -0.35
C GLY A 41 -3.49 7.62 0.26
N ARG A 42 -3.79 8.86 -0.17
CA ARG A 42 -3.16 10.07 0.38
C ARG A 42 -3.55 10.36 1.82
N VAL A 43 -4.82 10.16 2.18
CA VAL A 43 -5.29 10.27 3.57
C VAL A 43 -4.55 9.26 4.44
N ALA A 44 -4.54 7.97 4.04
CA ALA A 44 -3.84 6.93 4.79
C ALA A 44 -2.35 7.23 4.97
N ALA A 45 -1.69 7.76 3.93
CA ALA A 45 -0.27 8.12 3.99
C ALA A 45 0.01 9.27 4.95
N LYS A 46 -0.77 10.35 4.87
CA LYS A 46 -0.62 11.50 5.77
C LYS A 46 -0.92 11.09 7.22
N ASP A 47 -1.91 10.23 7.44
CA ASP A 47 -2.21 9.68 8.76
C ASP A 47 -1.08 8.80 9.30
N ALA A 48 -0.47 7.97 8.45
CA ALA A 48 0.69 7.17 8.84
C ALA A 48 1.88 8.04 9.26
N VAL A 49 2.16 9.13 8.53
CA VAL A 49 3.20 10.11 8.89
C VAL A 49 2.89 10.77 10.23
N ARG A 50 1.66 11.29 10.42
CA ARG A 50 1.26 11.95 11.67
C ARG A 50 1.36 11.02 12.87
N ASN A 51 0.83 9.81 12.75
CA ASN A 51 0.90 8.79 13.80
C ASN A 51 2.34 8.45 14.16
N TYR A 52 3.23 8.33 13.15
CA TYR A 52 4.65 8.12 13.39
C TYR A 52 5.24 9.28 14.19
N LEU A 53 5.08 10.52 13.73
CA LEU A 53 5.66 11.71 14.37
C LEU A 53 5.21 11.85 15.83
N TRP A 54 3.92 11.73 16.10
CA TRP A 54 3.38 11.75 17.47
C TRP A 54 3.90 10.61 18.33
N SER A 55 3.99 9.39 17.79
CA SER A 55 4.53 8.23 18.53
C SER A 55 6.02 8.38 18.89
N THR A 56 6.75 9.23 18.15
CA THR A 56 8.17 9.52 18.37
C THR A 56 8.42 10.81 19.16
N GLY A 57 7.37 11.40 19.74
CA GLY A 57 7.50 12.54 20.65
C GLY A 57 7.40 13.93 20.01
N TYR A 58 6.93 14.03 18.77
CA TYR A 58 6.53 15.32 18.20
C TYR A 58 5.26 15.80 18.92
N ASP A 59 5.31 16.95 19.59
CA ASP A 59 4.31 17.42 20.55
C ASP A 59 3.43 18.57 20.04
N HIS A 60 3.56 18.91 18.75
CA HIS A 60 2.73 19.91 18.08
C HIS A 60 1.62 19.27 17.23
N ASP A 61 0.57 20.06 16.99
CA ASP A 61 -0.44 19.73 16.01
C ASP A 61 0.19 19.61 14.62
N ILE A 62 -0.16 18.55 13.89
CA ILE A 62 0.25 18.34 12.51
C ILE A 62 -1.00 18.32 11.63
N TYR A 63 -1.14 19.35 10.79
CA TYR A 63 -2.18 19.40 9.79
C TYR A 63 -1.76 18.57 8.57
N PRO A 64 -2.64 17.72 8.00
CA PRO A 64 -2.22 16.83 6.91
C PRO A 64 -1.72 17.58 5.66
N ALA A 65 -2.20 18.81 5.43
CA ALA A 65 -1.77 19.65 4.31
C ALA A 65 -0.29 20.11 4.42
N GLU A 66 0.31 20.05 5.61
CA GLU A 66 1.74 20.34 5.83
C GLU A 66 2.64 19.19 5.38
N ILE A 67 2.08 17.99 5.22
CA ILE A 67 2.80 16.82 4.73
C ILE A 67 2.64 16.77 3.22
N TRP A 68 3.70 17.05 2.47
CA TRP A 68 3.69 16.96 1.01
C TRP A 68 4.16 15.59 0.56
N ILE A 69 3.29 14.90 -0.17
CA ILE A 69 3.64 13.66 -0.88
C ILE A 69 3.53 13.88 -2.38
N GLU A 70 4.67 13.81 -3.08
CA GLU A 70 4.72 13.77 -4.53
C GLU A 70 5.01 12.35 -5.02
N ASN A 71 5.08 12.16 -6.34
CA ASN A 71 5.51 10.92 -6.94
C ASN A 71 6.80 11.19 -7.72
N ASP A 72 7.78 10.29 -7.59
CA ASP A 72 9.01 10.36 -8.37
C ASP A 72 8.76 10.02 -9.86
N ALA A 73 9.83 10.03 -10.67
CA ALA A 73 9.77 9.73 -12.10
C ALA A 73 9.24 8.32 -12.43
N LEU A 74 9.30 7.38 -11.47
CA LEU A 74 8.78 6.01 -11.60
C LEU A 74 7.38 5.87 -11.00
N GLY A 75 6.80 6.95 -10.48
CA GLY A 75 5.49 6.96 -9.86
C GLY A 75 5.50 6.51 -8.39
N LYS A 76 6.66 6.31 -7.77
CA LYS A 76 6.75 5.96 -6.34
C LYS A 76 6.45 7.20 -5.49
N PRO A 77 5.60 7.11 -4.45
CA PRO A 77 5.34 8.25 -3.57
C PRO A 77 6.58 8.60 -2.72
N VAL A 78 6.88 9.89 -2.62
CA VAL A 78 7.99 10.46 -1.83
C VAL A 78 7.44 11.58 -0.96
N ILE A 79 7.85 11.61 0.31
CA ILE A 79 7.54 12.72 1.22
C ILE A 79 8.58 13.81 0.97
N SER A 80 8.15 14.94 0.40
CA SER A 80 9.02 16.06 0.05
C SER A 80 9.15 17.08 1.17
N GLU A 81 8.05 17.25 1.92
CA GLU A 81 7.98 18.15 3.06
C GLU A 81 7.15 17.49 4.16
N LEU A 82 7.61 17.61 5.40
CA LEU A 82 6.90 17.24 6.61
C LEU A 82 7.44 18.05 7.81
N PRO A 83 6.65 18.26 8.87
CA PRO A 83 7.14 18.92 10.07
C PRO A 83 8.26 18.14 10.77
N GLY A 84 9.21 18.88 11.36
CA GLY A 84 10.39 18.33 12.03
C GLY A 84 11.57 18.07 11.08
N ASN A 85 12.70 17.65 11.65
CA ASN A 85 13.92 17.34 10.88
C ASN A 85 14.14 15.82 10.81
N ILE A 86 13.20 15.12 10.17
CA ILE A 86 13.23 13.67 10.01
C ILE A 86 12.94 13.28 8.56
N ALA A 87 13.66 12.29 8.06
CA ALA A 87 13.39 11.69 6.76
C ALA A 87 12.55 10.41 6.96
N LEU A 88 11.43 10.31 6.26
CA LEU A 88 10.57 9.12 6.25
C LEU A 88 10.40 8.62 4.82
N THR A 89 10.51 7.31 4.65
CA THR A 89 9.99 6.62 3.47
C THR A 89 8.51 6.35 3.65
N VAL A 90 7.73 6.42 2.57
CA VAL A 90 6.32 6.06 2.55
C VAL A 90 6.05 4.99 1.48
N SER A 91 5.18 4.05 1.79
CA SER A 91 4.56 3.16 0.81
C SER A 91 3.05 3.25 0.92
N ILE A 92 2.36 3.25 -0.21
CA ILE A 92 0.91 3.46 -0.31
C ILE A 92 0.30 2.37 -1.19
N SER A 93 -0.86 1.87 -0.80
CA SER A 93 -1.75 1.09 -1.67
C SER A 93 -3.20 1.50 -1.49
N HIS A 94 -4.00 1.27 -2.51
CA HIS A 94 -5.42 1.58 -2.47
C HIS A 94 -6.22 0.63 -3.37
N LYS A 95 -7.43 0.28 -2.94
CA LYS A 95 -8.33 -0.61 -3.67
C LYS A 95 -9.76 -0.20 -3.35
N GLU A 96 -10.60 -0.01 -4.38
CA GLU A 96 -12.05 0.21 -4.24
C GLU A 96 -12.44 1.25 -3.16
N GLY A 97 -11.83 2.44 -3.17
CA GLY A 97 -12.14 3.48 -2.19
C GLY A 97 -11.57 3.24 -0.79
N MET A 98 -10.67 2.27 -0.61
CA MET A 98 -9.87 2.09 0.60
C MET A 98 -8.41 2.43 0.33
N GLY A 99 -7.72 2.90 1.37
CA GLY A 99 -6.29 3.21 1.33
C GLY A 99 -5.56 2.64 2.54
N VAL A 100 -4.34 2.16 2.30
CA VAL A 100 -3.39 1.75 3.32
C VAL A 100 -2.04 2.41 3.04
N ALA A 101 -1.31 2.72 4.10
CA ALA A 101 0.03 3.25 3.99
C ALA A 101 0.90 2.80 5.17
N THR A 102 2.20 2.78 4.95
CA THR A 102 3.20 2.55 5.99
C THR A 102 4.36 3.53 5.81
N VAL A 103 5.01 3.88 6.92
CA VAL A 103 6.13 4.81 6.95
C VAL A 103 7.27 4.25 7.81
N SER A 104 8.51 4.59 7.46
CA SER A 104 9.70 4.17 8.21
C SER A 104 10.86 5.13 7.98
N PRO A 105 11.68 5.43 9.02
CA PRO A 105 12.91 6.19 8.87
C PRO A 105 14.05 5.38 8.23
N ARG A 106 13.93 4.04 8.20
CA ARG A 106 15.00 3.14 7.69
C ARG A 106 14.87 2.83 6.20
N GLY A 107 13.72 3.13 5.60
CA GLY A 107 13.40 2.74 4.23
C GLY A 107 13.03 1.25 4.11
N ASP A 108 13.12 0.73 2.88
CA ASP A 108 12.83 -0.67 2.53
C ASP A 108 11.49 -1.21 3.08
N ILE A 109 10.47 -0.35 3.01
CA ILE A 109 9.09 -0.69 3.37
C ILE A 109 8.21 -0.79 2.14
N GLY A 110 7.22 -1.67 2.21
CA GLY A 110 6.24 -1.83 1.14
C GLY A 110 4.90 -2.27 1.69
N ILE A 111 3.82 -1.71 1.18
CA ILE A 111 2.47 -2.14 1.56
C ILE A 111 1.59 -2.32 0.33
N ASP A 112 0.75 -3.34 0.38
CA ASP A 112 -0.22 -3.63 -0.64
C ASP A 112 -1.59 -4.01 -0.07
N LEU A 113 -2.64 -3.75 -0.85
CA LEU A 113 -4.03 -3.97 -0.49
C LEU A 113 -4.76 -4.59 -1.68
N GLU A 114 -5.23 -5.82 -1.50
CA GLU A 114 -5.89 -6.57 -2.56
C GLU A 114 -7.18 -7.21 -2.08
N LYS A 115 -8.16 -7.31 -2.98
CA LYS A 115 -9.43 -7.97 -2.70
C LYS A 115 -9.30 -9.47 -2.92
N ILE A 116 -9.92 -10.23 -2.05
CA ILE A 116 -10.03 -11.69 -2.19
C ILE A 116 -11.07 -11.96 -3.27
N GLU A 117 -10.61 -12.46 -4.41
CA GLU A 117 -11.45 -12.76 -5.57
C GLU A 117 -10.97 -14.05 -6.23
N SER A 118 -11.89 -14.76 -6.88
CA SER A 118 -11.52 -15.89 -7.72
C SER A 118 -10.70 -15.39 -8.91
N ARG A 119 -9.59 -16.06 -9.19
CA ARG A 119 -8.69 -15.76 -10.32
C ARG A 119 -8.69 -16.94 -11.27
N GLU A 120 -8.57 -16.67 -12.57
CA GLU A 120 -8.41 -17.74 -13.55
C GLU A 120 -7.04 -18.41 -13.41
N LYS A 121 -6.96 -19.70 -13.77
CA LYS A 121 -5.70 -20.45 -13.76
C LYS A 121 -4.62 -19.83 -14.66
N SER A 122 -5.02 -19.09 -15.70
CA SER A 122 -4.14 -18.33 -16.59
C SER A 122 -3.37 -17.24 -15.83
N PHE A 123 -4.06 -16.51 -14.96
CA PHE A 123 -3.49 -15.48 -14.09
C PHE A 123 -2.48 -16.07 -13.12
N GLU A 124 -2.83 -17.17 -12.46
CA GLU A 124 -1.94 -17.85 -11.51
C GLU A 124 -0.66 -18.32 -12.20
N LYS A 125 -0.79 -18.97 -13.36
CA LYS A 125 0.36 -19.40 -14.15
C LYS A 125 1.22 -18.23 -14.61
N ALA A 126 0.66 -17.05 -14.85
CA ALA A 126 1.45 -15.88 -15.25
C ALA A 126 2.33 -15.37 -14.10
N ILE A 127 1.83 -15.38 -12.87
CA ILE A 127 2.45 -14.73 -11.71
C ILE A 127 3.32 -15.69 -10.88
N PHE A 128 2.91 -16.96 -10.82
CA PHE A 128 3.53 -17.96 -9.95
C PHE A 128 4.24 -19.04 -10.76
N SER A 129 5.38 -19.47 -10.25
CA SER A 129 6.05 -20.70 -10.66
C SER A 129 5.25 -21.93 -10.20
N SER A 130 5.57 -23.10 -10.76
CA SER A 130 4.99 -24.38 -10.31
C SER A 130 5.29 -24.69 -8.84
N TYR A 131 6.47 -24.30 -8.36
CA TYR A 131 6.87 -24.45 -6.96
C TYR A 131 5.98 -23.62 -6.03
N GLU A 132 5.75 -22.35 -6.37
CA GLU A 132 4.86 -21.49 -5.59
C GLU A 132 3.41 -21.98 -5.65
N MET A 133 2.93 -22.41 -6.82
CA MET A 133 1.57 -22.97 -6.92
C MET A 133 1.36 -24.21 -6.04
N ALA A 134 2.40 -25.02 -5.83
CA ALA A 134 2.34 -26.19 -4.95
C ALA A 134 2.32 -25.83 -3.44
N MET A 135 2.69 -24.59 -3.08
CA MET A 135 2.60 -24.10 -1.71
C MET A 135 1.20 -23.59 -1.35
N ILE A 136 0.36 -23.27 -2.34
CA ILE A 136 -0.97 -22.70 -2.10
C ILE A 136 -1.85 -23.76 -1.43
N PRO A 137 -2.34 -23.51 -0.21
CA PRO A 137 -3.28 -24.42 0.44
C PRO A 137 -4.58 -24.57 -0.36
N ASP A 138 -5.13 -25.78 -0.38
CA ASP A 138 -6.41 -26.08 -1.04
C ASP A 138 -7.57 -25.34 -0.36
N ASP A 139 -7.54 -25.28 0.98
CA ASP A 139 -8.50 -24.52 1.77
C ASP A 139 -8.28 -23.02 1.61
N ASN A 140 -9.37 -22.28 1.34
CA ASN A 140 -9.34 -20.83 1.11
C ASN A 140 -8.36 -20.42 -0.02
N ARG A 141 -8.27 -21.23 -1.07
CA ARG A 141 -7.32 -21.03 -2.18
C ARG A 141 -7.29 -19.61 -2.75
N SER A 142 -8.45 -18.99 -2.97
CA SER A 142 -8.53 -17.60 -3.47
C SER A 142 -7.90 -16.59 -2.51
N GLU A 143 -8.04 -16.81 -1.20
CA GLU A 143 -7.38 -15.99 -0.19
C GLU A 143 -5.86 -16.11 -0.30
N TRP A 144 -5.34 -17.34 -0.36
CA TRP A 144 -3.89 -17.58 -0.46
C TRP A 144 -3.27 -17.07 -1.77
N ILE A 145 -3.98 -17.17 -2.89
CA ILE A 145 -3.57 -16.52 -4.15
C ILE A 145 -3.46 -15.01 -3.95
N THR A 146 -4.46 -14.38 -3.33
CA THR A 146 -4.44 -12.94 -3.05
C THR A 146 -3.31 -12.58 -2.09
N ARG A 147 -3.03 -13.41 -1.07
CA ARG A 147 -1.89 -13.22 -0.15
C ARG A 147 -0.55 -13.28 -0.88
N PHE A 148 -0.36 -14.28 -1.75
CA PHE A 148 0.85 -14.45 -2.54
C PHE A 148 1.08 -13.26 -3.48
N TRP A 149 0.01 -12.84 -4.15
CA TRP A 149 0.04 -11.67 -5.02
C TRP A 149 0.39 -10.39 -4.25
N GLY A 150 -0.35 -10.10 -3.19
CA GLY A 150 -0.12 -8.91 -2.37
C GLY A 150 1.28 -8.92 -1.72
N ALA A 151 1.82 -10.10 -1.37
CA ALA A 151 3.18 -10.19 -0.85
C ALA A 151 4.24 -9.81 -1.88
N LYS A 152 4.10 -10.28 -3.13
CA LYS A 152 4.98 -9.89 -4.25
C LYS A 152 4.89 -8.39 -4.53
N GLU A 153 3.68 -7.82 -4.55
CA GLU A 153 3.47 -6.38 -4.74
C GLU A 153 4.07 -5.54 -3.60
N ALA A 154 3.85 -5.94 -2.35
CA ALA A 154 4.44 -5.27 -1.20
C ALA A 154 5.97 -5.31 -1.24
N PHE A 155 6.57 -6.47 -1.53
CA PHE A 155 8.01 -6.58 -1.72
C PHE A 155 8.51 -5.69 -2.88
N ALA A 156 7.84 -5.75 -4.03
CA ALA A 156 8.18 -4.95 -5.20
C ALA A 156 8.18 -3.44 -4.91
N LYS A 157 7.19 -2.96 -4.15
CA LYS A 157 7.11 -1.56 -3.71
C LYS A 157 8.26 -1.17 -2.78
N SER A 158 8.77 -2.08 -1.95
CA SER A 158 9.91 -1.79 -1.06
C SER A 158 11.20 -1.54 -1.82
N THR A 159 11.39 -2.22 -2.96
CA THR A 159 12.52 -1.98 -3.86
C THR A 159 12.46 -0.63 -4.57
N GLY A 160 11.29 -0.01 -4.65
CA GLY A 160 11.03 1.22 -5.42
C GLY A 160 10.99 1.02 -6.94
N LEU A 161 11.18 -0.20 -7.44
CA LEU A 161 11.20 -0.52 -8.87
C LEU A 161 9.87 -1.09 -9.37
N GLY A 162 8.95 -1.45 -8.47
CA GLY A 162 7.74 -2.20 -8.79
C GLY A 162 8.05 -3.59 -9.33
N LEU A 163 7.06 -4.26 -9.92
CA LEU A 163 7.20 -5.63 -10.44
C LEU A 163 8.05 -5.75 -11.71
N GLN A 164 8.39 -4.62 -12.36
CA GLN A 164 9.13 -4.57 -13.63
C GLN A 164 8.60 -5.53 -14.71
N GLY A 165 7.29 -5.82 -14.70
CA GLY A 165 6.62 -6.70 -15.64
C GLY A 165 6.82 -8.21 -15.41
N ASP A 166 7.60 -8.64 -14.41
CA ASP A 166 7.82 -10.06 -14.11
C ASP A 166 7.72 -10.36 -12.60
N PRO A 167 6.52 -10.72 -12.10
CA PRO A 167 6.31 -11.08 -10.70
C PRO A 167 7.08 -12.33 -10.25
N ARG A 168 7.57 -13.16 -11.17
CA ARG A 168 8.30 -14.39 -10.83
C ARG A 168 9.73 -14.13 -10.37
N LYS A 169 10.25 -12.91 -10.58
CA LYS A 169 11.54 -12.45 -10.03
C LYS A 169 11.55 -12.37 -8.50
N PHE A 170 10.39 -12.45 -7.86
CA PHE A 170 10.21 -12.39 -6.41
C PHE A 170 9.67 -13.72 -5.90
N PRO A 171 10.48 -14.81 -5.89
CA PRO A 171 10.00 -16.14 -5.53
C PRO A 171 9.57 -16.18 -4.06
N ILE A 172 8.45 -16.85 -3.81
CA ILE A 172 8.03 -17.20 -2.45
C ILE A 172 8.85 -18.39 -1.97
N GLU A 173 9.56 -18.18 -0.87
CA GLU A 173 10.50 -19.14 -0.28
C GLU A 173 9.83 -19.99 0.80
N GLU A 174 8.98 -19.37 1.61
CA GLU A 174 8.35 -19.95 2.80
C GLU A 174 7.00 -19.28 3.05
N ILE A 175 6.04 -20.03 3.58
CA ILE A 175 4.74 -19.51 4.00
C ILE A 175 4.48 -19.82 5.47
N ARG A 176 3.82 -18.87 6.14
CA ARG A 176 3.29 -18.96 7.49
C ARG A 176 1.84 -18.47 7.48
N PRO A 177 1.03 -18.81 8.50
CA PRO A 177 -0.38 -18.39 8.54
C PRO A 177 -0.60 -16.88 8.36
N ASP A 178 0.36 -16.06 8.80
CA ASP A 178 0.29 -14.60 8.83
C ASP A 178 1.43 -13.91 8.06
N ALA A 179 2.29 -14.67 7.38
CA ALA A 179 3.45 -14.09 6.69
C ALA A 179 3.94 -14.94 5.51
N ILE A 180 4.55 -14.27 4.52
CA ILE A 180 5.13 -14.88 3.32
C ILE A 180 6.57 -14.39 3.20
N ARG A 181 7.50 -15.29 2.90
CA ARG A 181 8.93 -14.96 2.76
C ARG A 181 9.31 -14.79 1.29
N ILE A 182 9.93 -13.66 0.96
CA ILE A 182 10.45 -13.34 -0.39
C ILE A 182 11.84 -12.73 -0.23
N HIS A 183 12.86 -13.28 -0.90
CA HIS A 183 14.25 -12.80 -0.83
C HIS A 183 14.72 -12.54 0.61
N SER A 184 14.52 -13.52 1.50
CA SER A 184 14.82 -13.42 2.95
C SER A 184 14.09 -12.31 3.72
N SER A 185 13.11 -11.64 3.12
CA SER A 185 12.24 -10.67 3.79
C SER A 185 10.90 -11.30 4.14
N TRP A 186 10.44 -11.07 5.37
CA TRP A 186 9.09 -11.44 5.79
C TRP A 186 8.10 -10.35 5.41
N ILE A 187 7.07 -10.74 4.67
CA ILE A 187 5.93 -9.91 4.33
C ILE A 187 4.77 -10.36 5.18
N ARG A 188 4.37 -9.53 6.15
CA ARG A 188 3.18 -9.77 6.96
C ARG A 188 1.96 -9.75 6.04
N SER A 189 1.03 -10.67 6.25
CA SER A 189 -0.18 -10.79 5.45
C SER A 189 -1.39 -10.98 6.37
N SER A 190 -2.28 -10.00 6.41
CA SER A 190 -3.46 -10.00 7.28
C SER A 190 -4.75 -9.84 6.47
N LYS A 191 -5.79 -10.56 6.90
CA LYS A 191 -7.13 -10.47 6.31
C LYS A 191 -7.96 -9.44 7.05
N HIS A 192 -8.57 -8.54 6.29
CA HIS A 192 -9.50 -7.51 6.76
C HIS A 192 -10.79 -7.62 5.94
N GLY A 193 -11.77 -8.35 6.47
CA GLY A 193 -13.01 -8.66 5.74
C GLY A 193 -12.73 -9.39 4.43
N ALA A 194 -13.08 -8.75 3.31
CA ALA A 194 -12.87 -9.27 1.96
C ALA A 194 -11.50 -8.90 1.36
N TYR A 195 -10.59 -8.31 2.14
CA TYR A 195 -9.32 -7.79 1.65
C TYR A 195 -8.13 -8.42 2.37
N ILE A 196 -6.99 -8.47 1.70
CA ILE A 196 -5.69 -8.78 2.24
C ILE A 196 -4.84 -7.52 2.25
N VAL A 197 -4.21 -7.24 3.39
CA VAL A 197 -3.13 -6.26 3.50
C VAL A 197 -1.82 -7.02 3.62
N SER A 198 -0.89 -6.75 2.72
CA SER A 198 0.46 -7.30 2.75
C SER A 198 1.45 -6.19 3.04
N GLN A 199 2.32 -6.38 4.04
CA GLN A 199 3.24 -5.34 4.51
C GLN A 199 4.64 -5.91 4.76
N LYS A 200 5.64 -5.32 4.09
CA LYS A 200 7.05 -5.46 4.45
C LYS A 200 7.40 -4.34 5.43
N GLU A 201 7.84 -4.74 6.62
CA GLU A 201 8.37 -3.81 7.62
C GLU A 201 9.88 -3.59 7.38
N GLY A 202 10.37 -2.42 7.80
CA GLY A 202 11.78 -2.01 7.68
C GLY A 202 12.50 -1.98 9.02
#